data_AF-A0A1Q5R157-F1
#
_entry.id   AF-A0A1Q5R157-F1
#
_cell.length_a   1.000
_cell.length_b   1.000
_cell.length_c   1.000
_cell.angle_alpha   90.00
_cell.angle_beta   90.00
_cell.angle_gamma   90.00
#
_symmetry.space_group_name_H-M   'P 1'
#
loop_
_entity.id
_entity.type
_entity.pdbx_description
1 polymer ?
#
loop_
_entity_poly.entity_id
_entity_poly.type
_entity_poly.pdbx_seq_one_letter_code
_entity_poly.pdbx_strand_id
1 'polypeptide(L)' 'MTFDPEEIVTLYGQGQTTLRTAVQRVVAQKLHGLDATIFREAQPSLLDHEQIAKLAAEWS' A
#
# COMPACT_ATOMS: atom_id res chain seq x y z
N MET A 1 -1.65 13.41 5.99
CA MET A 1 -2.62 12.33 6.27
C MET A 1 -1.88 11.26 7.04
N THR A 2 -2.33 10.92 8.24
CA THR A 2 -1.69 9.88 9.02
C THR A 2 -2.26 8.54 8.55
N PHE A 3 -1.44 7.74 7.87
CA PHE A 3 -1.79 6.37 7.50
C PHE A 3 -1.42 5.44 8.65
N ASP A 4 -2.31 4.52 9.01
CA ASP A 4 -2.03 3.54 10.04
C ASP A 4 -1.29 2.33 9.42
N PRO A 5 -0.05 2.01 9.84
CA PRO A 5 0.72 0.92 9.24
C PRO A 5 0.10 -0.47 9.46
N GLU A 6 -0.71 -0.63 10.50
CA GLU A 6 -1.36 -1.90 10.88
C GLU A 6 -2.77 -2.03 10.31
N GLU A 7 -3.26 -1.02 9.58
CA GLU A 7 -4.53 -1.07 8.85
C GLU A 7 -4.57 -2.30 7.93
N ILE A 8 -5.66 -3.05 7.99
CA ILE A 8 -5.90 -4.17 7.08
C ILE A 8 -6.37 -3.61 5.73
N VAL A 9 -5.59 -3.88 4.70
CA VAL A 9 -5.81 -3.42 3.32
C VAL A 9 -5.83 -4.62 2.38
N THR A 10 -6.38 -4.44 1.18
CA THR A 10 -6.33 -5.45 0.14
C THR A 10 -5.35 -5.02 -0.94
N LEU A 11 -4.31 -5.83 -1.19
CA LEU A 11 -3.43 -5.67 -2.34
C LEU A 11 -3.96 -6.51 -3.50
N TYR A 12 -4.18 -5.89 -4.65
CA TYR A 12 -4.69 -6.58 -5.83
C TYR A 12 -3.83 -7.82 -6.17
N GLY A 13 -4.47 -8.95 -6.43
CA GLY A 13 -3.80 -10.22 -6.76
C GLY A 13 -3.08 -10.91 -5.58
N GLN A 14 -2.94 -10.27 -4.41
CA GLN A 14 -2.18 -10.79 -3.27
C GLN A 14 -3.04 -10.98 -2.00
N GLY A 15 -4.26 -10.45 -1.99
CA GLY A 15 -5.22 -10.60 -0.89
C GLY A 15 -5.05 -9.56 0.22
N GLN A 16 -5.66 -9.82 1.37
CA GLN A 16 -5.60 -8.92 2.53
C GLN A 16 -4.26 -9.02 3.26
N THR A 17 -3.73 -7.87 3.66
CA THR A 17 -2.49 -7.74 4.43
C THR A 17 -2.47 -6.41 5.17
N THR A 18 -1.43 -6.13 5.98
CA THR A 18 -1.28 -4.81 6.61
C THR A 18 -0.81 -3.78 5.60
N LEU A 19 -1.16 -2.51 5.81
CA LEU A 19 -0.76 -1.42 4.93
C LEU A 19 0.76 -1.35 4.78
N ARG A 20 1.51 -1.52 5.87
CA ARG A 20 2.99 -1.60 5.82
C ARG A 20 3.47 -2.72 4.91
N THR A 21 2.93 -3.93 5.04
CA THR A 21 3.35 -5.06 4.22
C THR A 21 2.97 -4.87 2.75
N ALA A 22 1.78 -4.34 2.46
CA ALA A 22 1.38 -4.01 1.10
C ALA A 22 2.34 -3.00 0.45
N VAL A 23 2.65 -1.91 1.16
CA VAL A 23 3.60 -0.87 0.71
C VAL A 23 4.98 -1.47 0.44
N GLN A 24 5.53 -2.25 1.37
CA GLN A 24 6.82 -2.90 1.19
C GLN A 24 6.83 -3.86 0.01
N ARG A 25 5.74 -4.62 -0.21
CA ARG A 25 5.63 -5.55 -1.34
C ARG A 25 5.59 -4.83 -2.68
N VAL A 26 4.83 -3.75 -2.78
CA VAL A 26 4.74 -2.95 -4.02
C VAL A 26 6.12 -2.40 -4.40
N VAL A 27 6.87 -1.87 -3.43
CA VAL A 27 8.21 -1.31 -3.67
C VAL A 27 9.25 -2.41 -3.94
N ALA A 28 9.29 -3.46 -3.11
CA ALA A 28 10.29 -4.53 -3.23
C ALA A 28 10.14 -5.34 -4.53
N GLN A 29 8.90 -5.59 -4.97
CA GLN A 29 8.62 -6.34 -6.19
C GLN A 29 8.48 -5.43 -7.42
N LYS A 30 8.63 -4.10 -7.26
CA LYS A 30 8.43 -3.10 -8.32
C LYS A 30 7.11 -3.32 -9.06
N LEU A 31 6.04 -3.49 -8.31
CA LEU A 31 4.71 -3.69 -8.89
C LEU A 31 4.25 -2.40 -9.57
N HIS A 32 3.51 -2.55 -10.67
CA HIS A 32 3.00 -1.45 -11.47
C HIS A 32 1.56 -1.71 -11.89
N GLY A 33 0.82 -0.65 -12.23
CA GLY A 33 -0.57 -0.76 -12.66
C GLY A 33 -1.46 -1.36 -11.58
N LEU A 34 -2.33 -2.31 -11.97
CA LEU A 34 -3.29 -2.94 -11.06
C LEU A 34 -2.61 -3.66 -9.89
N ASP A 35 -1.46 -4.31 -10.11
CA ASP A 35 -0.73 -5.05 -9.07
C ASP A 35 -0.12 -4.13 -8.00
N ALA A 36 0.00 -2.82 -8.27
CA ALA A 36 0.45 -1.81 -7.30
C ALA A 36 -0.71 -1.17 -6.53
N THR A 37 -1.96 -1.57 -6.79
CA THR A 37 -3.13 -0.91 -6.24
C THR A 37 -3.47 -1.46 -4.85
N ILE A 38 -3.42 -0.58 -3.84
CA ILE A 38 -3.79 -0.90 -2.46
C ILE A 38 -5.19 -0.33 -2.19
N PHE A 39 -6.13 -1.22 -1.87
CA PHE A 39 -7.50 -0.89 -1.50
C PHE A 39 -7.61 -0.80 0.02
N ARG A 40 -8.10 0.35 0.49
CA ARG A 40 -8.31 0.69 1.89
C ARG A 40 -9.80 0.89 2.16
N GLU A 41 -10.23 0.53 3.37
CA GLU A 41 -11.56 0.91 3.86
C GLU A 41 -11.60 2.38 4.32
N ALA A 42 -10.46 2.90 4.79
CA ALA A 42 -10.31 4.30 5.16
C ALA A 42 -10.18 5.22 3.94
N GLN A 43 -10.42 6.53 4.13
CA GLN A 43 -10.17 7.53 3.09
C GLN A 43 -8.71 8.05 3.14
N PRO A 44 -8.02 8.22 1.99
CA PRO A 44 -8.43 7.78 0.65
C PRO A 44 -8.43 6.25 0.53
N SER A 45 -9.43 5.72 -0.18
CA SER A 45 -9.65 4.27 -0.36
C SER A 45 -8.65 3.61 -1.31
N LEU A 46 -7.90 4.42 -2.06
CA LEU A 46 -6.87 3.99 -2.99
C LEU A 46 -5.59 4.76 -2.72
N LEU A 47 -4.46 4.06 -2.78
CA LEU A 47 -3.15 4.66 -2.74
C LEU A 47 -2.47 4.53 -4.11
N ASP A 48 -2.04 5.67 -4.64
CA ASP A 48 -1.25 5.73 -5.87
C ASP A 48 0.23 5.38 -5.59
N HIS A 49 0.97 5.04 -6.65
CA HIS A 49 2.37 4.64 -6.55
C HIS A 49 3.26 5.68 -5.85
N GLU A 50 3.01 6.98 -6.06
CA GLU A 50 3.77 8.04 -5.39
C GLU A 50 3.53 8.06 -3.87
N GLN A 51 2.29 7.84 -3.42
CA GLN A 51 1.95 7.79 -2.00
C GLN A 51 2.56 6.55 -1.34
N ILE A 52 2.52 5.42 -2.03
CA ILE A 52 3.16 4.17 -1.59
C ILE A 52 4.68 4.38 -1.44
N ALA A 53 5.33 5.04 -2.41
CA ALA A 53 6.76 5.33 -2.34
C ALA A 53 7.11 6.25 -1.15
N LYS A 54 6.29 7.28 -0.88
CA LYS A 54 6.46 8.15 0.29
C LYS A 54 6.32 7.36 1.59
N LEU A 55 5.27 6.55 1.72
CA LEU A 55 5.05 5.69 2.89
C LEU A 55 6.21 4.71 3.12
N ALA A 56 6.74 4.11 2.04
CA ALA A 56 7.89 3.22 2.14
C ALA A 56 9.15 3.93 2.65
N ALA A 57 9.36 5.19 2.25
CA ALA A 57 10.49 6.00 2.72
C ALA A 57 10.30 6.45 4.18
N GLU A 58 9.08 6.79 4.59
CA GLU A 58 8.77 7.22 5.96
C GLU A 58 8.83 6.06 6.97
N TRP A 59 8.52 4.83 6.55
CA TRP A 59 8.51 3.65 7.40
C TRP A 59 9.77 2.78 7.28
N SER A 60 10.82 3.28 6.62
CA SER A 60 12.09 2.59 6.45
C SER A 60 12.80 2.28 7.76
#